data_AF-A0A4C1UUU4-F1
#
_entry.id   AF-A0A4C1UUU4-F1
#
_cell.length_a   1.000
_cell.length_b   1.000
_cell.length_c   1.000
_cell.angle_alpha   90.00
_cell.angle_beta   90.00
_cell.angle_gamma   90.00
#
_symmetry.space_group_name_H-M   'P 1'
#
loop_
_entity.id
_entity.type
_entity.pdbx_description
1 polymer ?
#
loop_
_entity_poly.entity_id
_entity_poly.type
_entity_poly.pdbx_seq_one_letter_code
_entity_poly.pdbx_strand_id
1 'polypeptide(L)'
;MWRGCALAALGVLAKETGLAALLANAAIDLHRSWAVAATTNKNGNRWTWSQSGLPRRLARWAAALALVAGVRLLLLQGALPVFSPQDNPPAFHPHLLVRVMTFWYLAAFNWWLLLCPWGLSHDWQMGSVPLLTSPADPRNLLTGAALLALAALAYRCFADLEVD
;
A
#
# COMPACT_ATOMS: atom_id res chain seq x y z
N MET A 1 -14.82 -1.41 -11.12
CA MET A 1 -13.89 -0.30 -11.40
C MET A 1 -14.41 1.04 -10.85
N TRP A 2 -15.47 1.64 -11.38
CA TRP A 2 -15.98 2.96 -10.95
C TRP A 2 -16.29 3.10 -9.45
N ARG A 3 -16.91 2.08 -8.84
CA ARG A 3 -17.20 2.07 -7.39
C ARG A 3 -15.94 2.08 -6.53
N GLY A 4 -14.88 1.37 -6.95
CA GLY A 4 -13.59 1.33 -6.26
C GLY A 4 -12.81 2.64 -6.39
N CYS A 5 -12.82 3.25 -7.57
CA CYS A 5 -12.23 4.58 -7.79
C CYS A 5 -12.92 5.65 -6.93
N ALA A 6 -14.26 5.64 -6.87
CA ALA A 6 -15.02 6.61 -6.08
C ALA A 6 -14.74 6.47 -4.59
N LEU A 7 -14.74 5.24 -4.05
CA LEU A 7 -14.42 4.99 -2.64
C LEU A 7 -12.96 5.33 -2.30
N ALA A 8 -12.01 5.02 -3.19
CA ALA A 8 -10.61 5.39 -3.01
C ALA A 8 -10.42 6.92 -3.05
N ALA A 9 -11.08 7.62 -3.97
CA ALA A 9 -11.04 9.08 -4.05
C ALA A 9 -11.64 9.76 -2.81
N LEU A 10 -12.78 9.26 -2.31
CA LEU A 10 -13.38 9.69 -1.04
C LEU A 10 -12.43 9.42 0.14
N GLY A 11 -11.76 8.26 0.14
CA GLY A 11 -10.73 7.92 1.11
C GLY A 11 -9.57 8.90 1.10
N VAL A 12 -9.08 9.33 -0.07
CA VAL A 12 -7.98 10.30 -0.17
C VAL A 12 -8.38 11.69 0.28
N LEU A 13 -9.62 12.10 -0.02
CA LEU A 13 -10.17 13.35 0.48
C LEU A 13 -10.22 13.37 2.01
N ALA A 14 -10.54 12.23 2.64
CA ALA A 14 -10.57 12.09 4.09
C ALA A 14 -9.17 11.98 4.72
N LYS A 15 -8.26 11.17 4.15
CA LYS A 15 -6.91 10.94 4.67
C LYS A 15 -5.96 10.39 3.59
N GLU A 16 -4.67 10.69 3.70
CA GLU A 16 -3.65 10.31 2.69
C GLU A 16 -3.53 8.79 2.49
N THR A 17 -3.95 8.00 3.47
CA THR A 17 -4.05 6.55 3.39
C THR A 17 -4.99 6.06 2.29
N GLY A 18 -5.91 6.89 1.79
CA GLY A 18 -6.73 6.57 0.61
C GLY A 18 -5.92 6.34 -0.67
N LEU A 19 -4.70 6.88 -0.77
CA LEU A 19 -3.85 6.69 -1.95
C LEU A 19 -3.43 5.22 -2.08
N ALA A 20 -3.20 4.55 -0.95
CA ALA A 20 -2.90 3.13 -0.92
C ALA A 20 -4.04 2.28 -1.49
N ALA A 21 -5.30 2.66 -1.22
CA ALA A 21 -6.47 1.97 -1.79
C ALA A 21 -6.55 2.17 -3.31
N LEU A 22 -6.19 3.35 -3.82
CA LEU A 22 -6.18 3.63 -5.27
C LEU A 22 -5.08 2.83 -5.98
N LEU A 23 -3.88 2.76 -5.39
CA LEU A 23 -2.77 1.94 -5.88
C LEU A 23 -3.09 0.44 -5.85
N ALA A 24 -3.72 -0.06 -4.77
CA ALA A 24 -4.12 -1.46 -4.67
C ALA A 24 -5.13 -1.84 -5.76
N ASN A 25 -6.12 -0.98 -6.01
CA ASN A 25 -7.08 -1.21 -7.10
C ASN A 25 -6.41 -1.21 -8.48
N ALA A 26 -5.46 -0.31 -8.72
CA ALA A 26 -4.70 -0.29 -9.98
C ALA A 26 -3.85 -1.56 -10.16
N ALA A 27 -3.24 -2.07 -9.08
CA ALA A 27 -2.46 -3.30 -9.10
C ALA A 27 -3.32 -4.53 -9.43
N ILE A 28 -4.50 -4.66 -8.83
CA ILE A 28 -5.46 -5.74 -9.12
C ILE A 28 -5.90 -5.67 -10.60
N ASP A 29 -6.17 -4.46 -11.10
CA ASP A 29 -6.59 -4.23 -12.49
C ASP A 29 -5.51 -4.66 -13.49
N LEU A 30 -4.24 -4.35 -13.19
CA LEU A 30 -3.08 -4.76 -13.98
C LEU A 30 -2.88 -6.27 -13.93
N HIS A 31 -2.96 -6.88 -12.75
CA HIS A 31 -2.82 -8.33 -12.58
C HIS A 31 -3.85 -9.10 -13.42
N ARG A 32 -5.14 -8.75 -13.30
CA ARG A 32 -6.20 -9.41 -14.09
C ARG A 32 -5.96 -9.26 -15.59
N SER A 33 -5.48 -8.10 -16.01
CA SER A 33 -5.18 -7.85 -17.43
C SER A 33 -3.99 -8.68 -17.91
N TRP A 34 -2.98 -8.88 -17.06
CA TRP A 34 -1.84 -9.74 -17.35
C TRP A 34 -2.22 -11.23 -17.42
N ALA A 35 -3.07 -11.71 -16.51
CA ALA A 35 -3.57 -13.09 -16.54
C ALA A 35 -4.34 -13.41 -17.84
N VAL A 36 -5.20 -12.49 -18.29
CA VAL A 36 -5.92 -12.61 -19.58
C VAL A 36 -4.94 -12.61 -20.77
N ALA A 37 -3.93 -11.74 -20.74
CA ALA A 37 -2.89 -11.69 -21.77
C ALA A 37 -2.08 -12.99 -21.83
N ALA A 38 -1.69 -13.54 -20.68
CA ALA A 38 -0.94 -14.80 -20.58
C ALA A 38 -1.76 -15.98 -21.13
N THR A 39 -3.05 -16.04 -20.83
CA THR A 39 -3.95 -17.10 -21.32
C THR A 39 -4.21 -16.99 -22.83
N THR A 40 -4.39 -15.77 -23.34
CA THR A 40 -4.58 -15.53 -24.78
C THR A 40 -3.34 -15.94 -25.59
N ASN A 41 -2.15 -15.65 -25.06
CA ASN A 41 -0.88 -16.02 -25.69
C ASN A 41 -0.66 -17.55 -25.71
N LYS A 42 -1.09 -18.28 -24.67
CA LYS A 42 -1.08 -19.76 -24.64
C LYS A 42 -1.98 -20.38 -25.72
N ASN A 43 -3.11 -19.75 -26.02
CA ASN A 43 -4.07 -20.20 -27.05
C ASN A 43 -3.61 -19.90 -28.50
N GLY A 44 -2.33 -19.53 -28.71
CA GLY A 44 -1.77 -19.25 -30.03
C GLY A 44 -2.17 -17.90 -30.64
N ASN A 45 -3.05 -17.15 -29.99
CA ASN A 45 -3.43 -15.80 -30.41
C ASN A 45 -2.46 -14.78 -29.80
N ARG A 46 -1.77 -13.99 -30.64
CA ARG A 46 -0.95 -12.88 -30.15
C ARG A 46 -1.85 -11.79 -29.57
N TRP A 47 -1.91 -11.72 -28.25
CA TRP A 47 -2.51 -10.58 -27.56
C TRP A 47 -1.69 -9.33 -27.84
N THR A 48 -2.31 -8.32 -28.43
CA THR A 48 -1.66 -7.02 -28.72
C THR A 48 -2.16 -5.99 -27.72
N TRP A 49 -1.22 -5.31 -27.06
CA TRP A 49 -1.49 -4.32 -26.01
C TRP A 49 -2.52 -3.25 -26.43
N SER A 50 -2.52 -2.87 -27.72
CA SER A 50 -3.47 -1.91 -28.31
C SER A 50 -4.93 -2.40 -28.30
N GLN A 51 -5.17 -3.70 -28.50
CA GLN A 51 -6.51 -4.30 -28.58
C GLN A 51 -7.16 -4.55 -27.20
N SER A 52 -6.36 -4.56 -26.14
CA SER A 52 -6.78 -4.98 -24.80
C SER A 52 -7.49 -3.91 -23.95
N GLY A 53 -7.50 -2.65 -24.41
CA GLY A 53 -7.96 -1.52 -23.62
C GLY A 53 -7.13 -1.20 -22.36
N LEU A 54 -6.07 -1.97 -22.08
CA LEU A 54 -5.14 -1.76 -20.96
C LEU A 54 -4.51 -0.36 -20.95
N PRO A 55 -3.98 0.19 -22.06
CA PRO A 55 -3.42 1.54 -22.05
C PRO A 55 -4.48 2.60 -21.68
N ARG A 56 -5.73 2.42 -22.11
CA ARG A 56 -6.83 3.33 -21.72
C ARG A 56 -7.17 3.21 -20.24
N ARG A 57 -7.10 2.00 -19.65
CA ARG A 57 -7.33 1.77 -18.21
C ARG A 57 -6.20 2.34 -17.36
N LEU A 58 -4.95 2.11 -17.74
CA LEU A 58 -3.77 2.69 -17.10
C LEU A 58 -3.79 4.21 -17.17
N ALA A 59 -4.15 4.79 -18.32
CA ALA A 59 -4.31 6.23 -18.47
C ALA A 59 -5.40 6.79 -17.53
N ARG A 60 -6.52 6.07 -17.37
CA ARG A 60 -7.57 6.45 -16.39
C ARG A 60 -7.08 6.38 -14.95
N TRP A 61 -6.32 5.34 -14.58
CA TRP A 61 -5.72 5.24 -13.25
C TRP A 61 -4.71 6.35 -12.99
N ALA A 62 -3.83 6.63 -13.95
CA ALA A 62 -2.86 7.72 -13.87
C ALA A 62 -3.56 9.09 -13.76
N ALA A 63 -4.59 9.33 -14.57
CA ALA A 63 -5.38 10.55 -14.50
C ALA A 63 -6.10 10.70 -13.16
N ALA A 64 -6.69 9.62 -12.63
CA ALA A 64 -7.33 9.64 -11.32
C ALA A 64 -6.33 9.94 -10.20
N LEU A 65 -5.16 9.30 -10.22
CA LEU A 65 -4.10 9.54 -9.24
C LEU A 65 -3.57 10.98 -9.33
N ALA A 66 -3.32 11.48 -10.54
CA ALA A 66 -2.87 12.85 -10.77
C ALA A 66 -3.90 13.89 -10.32
N LEU A 67 -5.19 13.67 -10.64
CA LEU A 67 -6.28 14.54 -10.20
C LEU A 67 -6.35 14.60 -8.68
N VAL A 68 -6.33 13.44 -8.02
CA VAL A 68 -6.45 13.34 -6.57
C VAL A 68 -5.23 13.94 -5.87
N ALA A 69 -4.02 13.65 -6.35
CA ALA A 69 -2.79 14.25 -5.82
C ALA A 69 -2.77 15.78 -6.03
N GLY A 70 -3.23 16.25 -7.20
CA GLY A 70 -3.35 17.67 -7.52
C GLY A 70 -4.32 18.39 -6.59
N VAL A 71 -5.53 17.85 -6.38
CA VAL A 71 -6.50 18.39 -5.41
C VAL A 71 -5.90 18.45 -4.02
N ARG A 72 -5.17 17.40 -3.59
CA ARG A 72 -4.52 17.38 -2.27
C ARG A 72 -3.46 18.47 -2.14
N LEU A 73 -2.61 18.65 -3.15
CA LEU A 73 -1.60 19.71 -3.15
C LEU A 73 -2.25 21.11 -3.13
N LEU A 74 -3.35 21.31 -3.85
CA LEU A 74 -4.10 22.57 -3.81
C LEU A 74 -4.66 22.85 -2.40
N LEU A 75 -5.21 21.84 -1.73
CA LEU A 75 -5.68 21.96 -0.35
C LEU A 75 -4.54 22.29 0.62
N LEU A 76 -3.33 21.77 0.36
CA LEU A 76 -2.12 22.07 1.12
C LEU A 76 -1.41 23.35 0.67
N GLN A 77 -2.07 24.21 -0.12
CA GLN A 77 -1.53 25.48 -0.61
C GLN A 77 -0.20 25.31 -1.38
N GLY A 78 -0.03 24.19 -2.07
CA GLY A 78 1.17 23.86 -2.84
C GLY A 78 2.34 23.31 -2.01
N ALA A 79 2.18 23.16 -0.69
CA ALA A 79 3.19 22.57 0.17
C ALA A 79 2.98 21.06 0.35
N LEU A 80 4.08 20.32 0.55
CA LEU A 80 4.02 18.95 1.05
C LEU A 80 3.83 18.96 2.57
N PRO A 81 3.20 17.93 3.15
CA PRO A 81 3.12 17.83 4.61
C PRO A 81 4.54 17.76 5.20
N VAL A 82 4.83 18.70 6.10
CA VAL A 82 6.09 18.73 6.84
C VAL A 82 5.85 18.04 8.17
N PHE A 83 6.62 16.98 8.43
CA PHE A 83 6.57 16.26 9.69
C PHE A 83 7.69 16.74 10.61
N SER A 84 7.40 16.85 11.91
CA SER A 84 8.44 17.03 12.93
C SER A 84 8.99 15.68 13.43
N PRO A 85 10.17 15.65 14.07
CA PRO A 85 10.66 14.45 14.76
C PRO A 85 9.72 13.91 15.82
N GLN A 86 8.89 14.76 16.42
CA GLN A 86 7.85 14.37 17.36
C GLN A 86 6.68 13.66 16.65
N ASP A 87 6.36 14.09 15.43
CA ASP A 87 5.27 13.52 14.65
C ASP A 87 5.60 12.16 14.02
N ASN A 88 6.87 11.93 13.66
CA ASN A 88 7.30 10.67 13.06
C ASN A 88 8.75 10.35 13.47
N PRO A 89 9.00 9.96 14.73
CA PRO A 89 10.34 9.67 15.23
C PRO A 89 11.19 8.74 14.33
N PRO A 90 10.68 7.63 13.78
CA PRO A 90 11.48 6.75 12.93
C PRO A 90 11.87 7.38 11.59
N ALA A 91 11.16 8.38 11.08
CA ALA A 91 11.57 9.06 9.85
C ALA A 91 12.86 9.88 10.02
N PHE A 92 13.12 10.39 11.23
CA PHE A 92 14.21 11.33 11.53
C PHE A 92 15.41 10.69 12.25
N HIS A 93 15.39 9.38 12.51
CA HIS A 93 16.49 8.70 13.18
C HIS A 93 17.76 8.65 12.29
N PRO A 94 18.98 8.89 12.82
CA PRO A 94 20.21 8.97 12.01
C PRO A 94 20.59 7.66 11.31
N HIS A 95 20.33 6.53 11.95
CA HIS A 95 20.67 5.21 11.40
C HIS A 95 19.56 4.64 10.53
N LEU A 96 19.84 4.42 9.24
CA LEU A 96 18.89 3.86 8.27
C LEU A 96 18.29 2.53 8.72
N LEU A 97 19.10 1.66 9.33
CA LEU A 97 18.66 0.35 9.81
C LEU A 97 17.51 0.47 10.82
N VAL A 98 17.65 1.35 11.81
CA VAL A 98 16.61 1.62 12.82
C VAL A 98 15.33 2.14 12.16
N ARG A 99 15.46 3.03 11.17
CA ARG A 99 14.31 3.55 10.41
C ARG A 99 13.56 2.41 9.74
N VAL A 100 14.27 1.61 8.94
CA VAL A 100 13.70 0.50 8.17
C VAL A 100 13.05 -0.54 9.09
N MET A 101 13.76 -1.00 10.11
CA MET A 101 13.24 -1.98 11.06
C MET A 101 12.00 -1.48 11.79
N THR A 102 12.02 -0.23 12.25
CA THR A 102 10.87 0.36 12.94
C THR A 102 9.68 0.51 11.99
N PHE A 103 9.88 0.91 10.73
CA PHE A 103 8.80 0.98 9.75
C PHE A 103 8.20 -0.39 9.42
N TRP A 104 9.02 -1.43 9.26
CA TRP A 104 8.52 -2.79 9.07
C TRP A 104 7.74 -3.30 10.28
N TYR A 105 8.25 -3.05 11.49
CA TYR A 105 7.53 -3.37 12.72
C TYR A 105 6.21 -2.62 12.82
N LEU A 106 6.17 -1.32 12.47
CA LEU A 106 4.93 -0.55 12.43
C LEU A 106 3.93 -1.13 11.43
N ALA A 107 4.37 -1.58 10.24
CA ALA A 107 3.49 -2.25 9.29
C ALA A 107 2.90 -3.54 9.88
N ALA A 108 3.72 -4.36 10.55
CA ALA A 108 3.28 -5.57 11.23
C ALA A 108 2.30 -5.27 12.38
N PHE A 109 2.58 -4.23 13.18
CA PHE A 109 1.73 -3.77 14.27
C PHE A 109 0.37 -3.28 13.76
N ASN A 110 0.34 -2.49 12.67
CA ASN A 110 -0.90 -2.06 12.04
C ASN A 110 -1.70 -3.24 11.48
N TRP A 111 -1.03 -4.25 10.93
CA TRP A 111 -1.71 -5.47 10.49
C TRP A 111 -2.32 -6.24 11.67
N TRP A 112 -1.61 -6.33 12.80
CA TRP A 112 -2.14 -6.90 14.03
C TRP A 112 -3.40 -6.17 14.51
N LEU A 113 -3.43 -4.83 14.46
CA LEU A 113 -4.62 -4.05 14.83
C LEU A 113 -5.86 -4.37 13.99
N LEU A 114 -5.71 -4.85 12.75
CA LEU A 114 -6.83 -5.30 11.93
C LEU A 114 -7.43 -6.61 12.46
N LEU A 115 -6.61 -7.48 13.04
CA LEU A 115 -7.04 -8.76 13.62
C LEU A 115 -7.54 -8.57 15.07
N CYS A 116 -6.87 -7.70 15.82
CA CYS A 116 -7.15 -7.44 17.22
C CYS A 116 -7.07 -5.92 17.46
N PRO A 117 -8.20 -5.20 17.42
CA PRO A 117 -8.24 -3.75 17.60
C PRO A 117 -8.12 -3.40 19.09
N TRP A 118 -6.93 -3.58 19.64
CA TRP A 118 -6.59 -3.27 21.03
C TRP A 118 -5.54 -2.16 21.09
N GLY A 119 -5.75 -1.15 21.95
CA GLY A 119 -4.79 -0.05 22.13
C GLY A 119 -4.72 0.95 20.96
N LEU A 120 -5.88 1.37 20.43
CA LEU A 120 -5.99 2.25 19.25
C LEU A 120 -5.53 3.71 19.47
N SER A 121 -5.26 4.13 20.69
CA SER A 121 -4.93 5.52 21.02
C SER A 121 -3.46 5.90 20.75
N HIS A 122 -2.66 4.98 20.24
CA HIS A 122 -1.24 5.21 19.98
C HIS A 122 -1.05 5.61 18.52
N ASP A 123 -1.27 6.89 18.21
CA ASP A 123 -0.50 7.48 17.12
C ASP A 123 0.97 7.44 17.54
N TRP A 124 1.87 7.13 16.61
CA TRP A 124 3.32 6.97 16.79
C TRP A 124 4.06 8.18 17.39
N GLN A 125 3.31 9.21 17.78
CA GLN A 125 3.76 10.39 18.49
C GLN A 125 4.00 10.07 19.98
N MET A 126 4.66 11.00 20.67
CA MET A 126 4.85 10.96 22.12
C MET A 126 5.54 9.68 22.65
N GLY A 127 6.28 8.97 21.78
CA GLY A 127 6.99 7.75 22.17
C GLY A 127 6.08 6.55 22.45
N SER A 128 4.85 6.56 21.93
CA SER A 128 3.88 5.46 22.11
C SER A 128 4.37 4.11 21.58
N VAL A 129 5.11 4.13 20.46
CA VAL A 129 5.77 2.95 19.88
C VAL A 129 7.28 3.15 19.93
N PRO A 130 8.02 2.41 20.78
CA PRO A 130 9.47 2.58 20.91
C PRO A 130 10.19 2.14 19.63
N LEU A 131 11.23 2.90 19.25
CA LEU A 131 12.12 2.57 18.12
C LEU A 131 12.79 1.20 18.31
N LEU A 132 13.05 0.51 17.21
CA LEU A 132 13.84 -0.72 17.20
C LEU A 132 15.30 -0.38 16.91
N THR A 133 16.09 -0.21 17.96
CA THR A 133 17.50 0.19 17.85
C THR A 133 18.46 -0.99 17.66
N SER A 134 18.01 -2.22 17.90
CA SER A 134 18.82 -3.44 17.80
C SER A 134 18.16 -4.51 16.93
N PRO A 135 18.90 -5.18 16.03
CA PRO A 135 18.45 -6.37 15.30
C PRO A 135 18.00 -7.52 16.19
N ALA A 136 18.59 -7.65 17.39
CA ALA A 136 18.26 -8.69 18.34
C ALA A 136 16.97 -8.41 19.13
N ASP A 137 16.28 -7.31 18.85
CA ASP A 137 15.01 -7.00 19.50
C ASP A 137 13.96 -8.09 19.16
N PRO A 138 13.32 -8.72 20.14
CA PRO A 138 12.34 -9.79 19.92
C PRO A 138 11.15 -9.34 19.07
N ARG A 139 10.86 -8.03 19.03
CA ARG A 139 9.81 -7.47 18.17
C ARG A 139 10.08 -7.71 16.68
N ASN A 140 11.34 -7.89 16.27
CA ASN A 140 11.67 -8.27 14.89
C ASN A 140 11.16 -9.67 14.53
N LEU A 141 11.02 -10.58 15.50
CA LEU A 141 10.43 -11.89 15.26
C LEU A 141 8.95 -11.78 14.91
N LEU A 142 8.22 -10.89 15.60
CA LEU A 142 6.82 -10.59 15.30
C LEU A 142 6.68 -9.94 13.91
N THR A 143 7.58 -9.01 13.58
CA THR A 143 7.64 -8.44 12.23
C THR A 143 7.85 -9.51 11.17
N GLY A 144 8.81 -10.42 11.38
CA GLY A 144 9.08 -11.54 10.47
C GLY A 144 7.87 -12.46 10.31
N ALA A 145 7.22 -12.85 11.42
CA ALA A 145 6.03 -13.68 11.40
C ALA A 145 4.87 -13.03 10.64
N ALA A 146 4.62 -11.73 10.87
CA ALA A 146 3.58 -10.98 10.15
C ALA A 146 3.87 -10.90 8.65
N LEU A 147 5.12 -10.64 8.25
CA LEU A 147 5.51 -10.60 6.84
C LEU A 147 5.36 -11.97 6.16
N LEU A 148 5.75 -13.05 6.83
CA LEU A 148 5.57 -14.40 6.33
C LEU A 148 4.08 -14.76 6.18
N ALA A 149 3.25 -14.41 7.17
CA ALA A 149 1.81 -14.63 7.10
C ALA A 149 1.16 -13.85 5.95
N LEU A 150 1.53 -12.57 5.78
CA LEU A 150 1.07 -11.73 4.68
C LEU A 150 1.54 -12.26 3.32
N ALA A 151 2.77 -12.72 3.21
CA ALA A 151 3.29 -13.32 1.98
C ALA A 151 2.57 -14.63 1.64
N ALA A 152 2.29 -15.47 2.64
CA ALA A 152 1.53 -16.70 2.48
C ALA A 152 0.08 -16.42 2.05
N LEU A 153 -0.58 -15.43 2.66
CA LEU A 153 -1.91 -14.96 2.26
C LEU A 153 -1.90 -14.42 0.84
N ALA A 154 -0.94 -13.57 0.49
CA ALA A 154 -0.81 -13.05 -0.87
C ALA A 154 -0.61 -14.18 -1.87
N TYR A 155 0.28 -15.14 -1.59
CA TYR A 155 0.50 -16.32 -2.42
C TYR A 155 -0.77 -17.15 -2.60
N ARG A 156 -1.53 -17.38 -1.52
CA ARG A 156 -2.82 -18.09 -1.59
C ARG A 156 -3.83 -17.33 -2.44
N CYS A 157 -3.98 -16.03 -2.23
CA CYS A 157 -4.83 -15.18 -3.08
C CYS A 157 -4.41 -15.23 -4.55
N PHE A 158 -3.11 -15.25 -4.85
CA PHE A 158 -2.62 -15.38 -6.22
C PHE A 158 -2.90 -16.77 -6.80
N ALA A 159 -2.68 -17.84 -6.04
CA ALA A 159 -2.96 -19.20 -6.47
C ALA A 159 -4.47 -19.42 -6.73
N ASP A 160 -5.35 -18.91 -5.86
CA ASP A 160 -6.80 -19.03 -6.04
C ASP A 160 -7.27 -18.26 -7.29
N LEU A 161 -6.67 -17.10 -7.58
CA LEU A 161 -6.95 -16.33 -8.80
C LEU A 161 -6.47 -17.01 -10.10
N GLU A 162 -5.58 -18.01 -10.03
CA GLU A 162 -5.15 -18.80 -11.19
C GLU A 162 -6.07 -20.00 -11.48
N VAL A 163 -6.91 -20.38 -10.51
CA VAL A 163 -7.82 -21.54 -10.61
C VAL A 163 -9.20 -21.16 -11.18
N ASP A 164 -9.58 -19.87 -11.10
CA ASP A 164 -10.79 -19.28 -11.70
C ASP A 164 -10.59 -18.81 -13.16
#